data_AF-A0AAC9UTF3-F1
#
_entry.id   AF-A0AAC9UTF3-F1
#
_cell.length_a   1.000
_cell.length_b   1.000
_cell.length_c   1.000
_cell.angle_alpha   90.00
_cell.angle_beta   90.00
_cell.angle_gamma   90.00
#
_symmetry.space_group_name_H-M   'P 1'
#
loop_
_entity.id
_entity.type
_entity.pdbx_description
1 polymer ?
#
loop_
_entity_poly.entity_id
_entity_poly.type
_entity_poly.pdbx_seq_one_letter_code
_entity_poly.pdbx_strand_id
1 'polypeptide(L)'
;MKFTKLTSSVLAGATFLSILAPTATFAKVANNSSVANGGTALPQSADTTAGISFGTKGTGYTGYLRLQYVPNTLDFGDHMLFDAAHPDFTANGLNVGTDTNNAKLGYEGNGSTDQTNKTDIFNNKAKGLESLNTTGSGEDIANKHAWVTVVDKQHMASKDTAATTAGNDGVNGDWTLSVASKDQLKTSGNKSIQGAVLSFAGTESLNTQDVYTLTDEDVDAGAKYVEPTTAGSKAVVKGLDNFSVNLDGAKTQQVIATAATDTGAGADVFAWKHENIKLTIPSESNATVENGTYEAHLTWTLSAVA
;
A
#
# COMPACT_ATOMS: atom_id res chain seq x y z
N MET A 1 65.33 27.93 -14.41
CA MET A 1 64.57 28.77 -13.45
C MET A 1 63.95 29.93 -14.18
N LYS A 2 62.62 30.09 -14.10
CA LYS A 2 61.87 31.36 -13.99
C LYS A 2 60.36 31.08 -14.19
N PHE A 3 59.63 31.13 -13.08
CA PHE A 3 58.19 31.41 -13.00
C PHE A 3 57.96 32.89 -13.41
N THR A 4 56.80 33.41 -13.84
CA THR A 4 55.49 33.45 -13.14
C THR A 4 54.46 34.21 -14.03
N LYS A 5 53.23 33.69 -14.19
CA LYS A 5 51.85 34.30 -14.26
C LYS A 5 51.59 35.55 -15.16
N LEU A 6 50.39 35.95 -15.60
CA LEU A 6 48.94 35.66 -15.39
C LEU A 6 48.22 36.50 -16.48
N THR A 7 47.10 36.05 -17.06
CA THR A 7 45.84 36.84 -17.20
C THR A 7 44.74 36.05 -17.93
N SER A 8 43.54 36.17 -17.40
CA SER A 8 42.31 35.45 -17.71
C SER A 8 41.47 36.11 -18.82
N SER A 9 40.39 35.39 -19.20
CA SER A 9 39.15 35.81 -19.91
C SER A 9 39.32 36.18 -21.40
N VAL A 10 38.52 35.67 -22.34
CA VAL A 10 37.06 35.81 -22.45
C VAL A 10 36.43 34.61 -23.16
N LEU A 11 35.27 34.20 -22.62
CA LEU A 11 34.31 33.22 -23.11
C LEU A 11 33.45 33.86 -24.23
N ALA A 12 33.42 33.27 -25.42
CA ALA A 12 32.38 33.45 -26.43
C ALA A 12 31.97 32.04 -26.84
N GLY A 13 30.75 31.55 -26.61
CA GLY A 13 29.47 32.21 -26.85
C GLY A 13 28.79 31.45 -27.99
N ALA A 14 28.54 30.15 -27.79
CA ALA A 14 27.75 29.36 -28.73
C ALA A 14 26.28 29.42 -28.30
N THR A 15 25.47 30.04 -29.16
CA THR A 15 24.03 30.11 -29.11
C THR A 15 23.41 28.71 -29.06
N PHE A 16 22.88 28.32 -27.90
CA PHE A 16 21.95 27.20 -27.82
C PHE A 16 20.53 27.69 -28.08
N LEU A 17 19.91 27.10 -29.11
CA LEU A 17 18.51 27.24 -29.43
C LEU A 17 17.66 26.98 -28.18
N SER A 18 16.82 27.95 -27.86
CA SER A 18 15.74 27.82 -26.87
C SER A 18 14.75 26.75 -27.33
N ILE A 19 14.96 25.52 -26.90
CA ILE A 19 13.89 24.53 -26.81
C ILE A 19 13.07 24.97 -25.60
N LEU A 20 11.90 25.56 -25.87
CA LEU A 20 10.83 25.62 -24.88
C LEU A 20 10.62 24.19 -24.37
N ALA A 21 11.03 23.94 -23.13
CA ALA A 21 10.65 22.73 -22.44
C ALA A 21 9.12 22.62 -22.52
N PRO A 22 8.57 21.42 -22.79
CA PRO A 22 7.14 21.23 -22.65
C PRO A 22 6.75 21.73 -21.26
N THR A 23 5.76 22.63 -21.20
CA THR A 23 5.12 23.02 -19.96
C THR A 23 4.75 21.74 -19.23
N ALA A 24 5.33 21.52 -18.05
CA ALA A 24 4.97 20.43 -17.17
C ALA A 24 3.45 20.47 -16.99
N THR A 25 2.75 19.48 -17.52
CA THR A 25 1.37 19.20 -17.15
C THR A 25 1.45 18.56 -15.77
N PHE A 26 1.28 19.38 -14.74
CA PHE A 26 1.25 18.95 -13.34
C PHE A 26 0.01 18.08 -13.06
N ALA A 27 0.09 17.28 -12.00
CA ALA A 27 -0.95 16.41 -11.45
C ALA A 27 -2.40 16.95 -11.61
N LYS A 28 -3.29 16.10 -12.13
CA LYS A 28 -4.70 16.40 -12.43
C LYS A 28 -5.60 16.63 -11.21
N VAL A 29 -5.18 16.19 -10.03
CA VAL A 29 -5.60 16.73 -8.74
C VAL A 29 -4.35 17.26 -8.05
N ALA A 30 -4.35 18.53 -7.69
CA ALA A 30 -3.20 19.16 -7.05
C ALA A 30 -2.92 18.52 -5.67
N ASN A 31 -1.70 18.01 -5.48
CA ASN A 31 -1.19 17.67 -4.16
C ASN A 31 -1.31 18.91 -3.23
N ASN A 32 -1.61 18.65 -1.96
CA ASN A 32 -1.81 19.61 -0.88
C ASN A 32 -3.05 20.51 -1.04
N SER A 33 -4.01 20.14 -1.90
CA SER A 33 -5.27 20.89 -2.08
C SER A 33 -6.49 20.06 -1.68
N SER A 34 -7.06 20.36 -0.51
CA SER A 34 -8.33 19.76 -0.04
C SER A 34 -9.51 20.16 -0.93
N VAL A 35 -9.48 21.38 -1.47
CA VAL A 35 -10.52 21.88 -2.38
C VAL A 35 -10.46 21.17 -3.73
N ALA A 36 -9.27 21.00 -4.32
CA ALA A 36 -9.12 20.27 -5.58
C ALA A 36 -9.56 18.81 -5.43
N ASN A 37 -9.22 18.17 -4.30
CA ASN A 37 -9.64 16.80 -4.05
C ASN A 37 -11.09 16.69 -3.53
N GLY A 38 -11.82 17.79 -3.28
CA GLY A 38 -13.17 17.74 -2.72
C GLY A 38 -13.26 17.06 -1.35
N GLY A 39 -12.20 17.17 -0.53
CA GLY A 39 -12.06 16.40 0.70
C GLY A 39 -10.65 16.49 1.30
N THR A 40 -10.10 15.37 1.77
CA THR A 40 -8.74 15.32 2.31
C THR A 40 -7.70 15.52 1.21
N ALA A 41 -6.74 16.42 1.40
CA ALA A 41 -5.67 16.66 0.43
C ALA A 41 -4.76 15.43 0.24
N LEU A 42 -4.19 15.26 -0.96
CA LEU A 42 -3.11 14.32 -1.24
C LEU A 42 -1.74 14.94 -0.87
N PRO A 43 -0.68 14.17 -0.60
CA PRO A 43 -0.69 12.72 -0.44
C PRO A 43 -1.43 12.30 0.83
N GLN A 44 -2.13 11.18 0.74
CA GLN A 44 -2.77 10.54 1.89
C GLN A 44 -1.88 9.40 2.38
N SER A 45 -1.79 9.20 3.68
CA SER A 45 -0.91 8.18 4.27
C SER A 45 -1.59 7.46 5.43
N ALA A 46 -1.89 6.18 5.24
CA ALA A 46 -2.42 5.33 6.28
C ALA A 46 -1.35 4.33 6.71
N ASP A 47 -1.33 4.04 8.01
CA ASP A 47 -0.39 3.09 8.58
C ASP A 47 -1.06 1.72 8.71
N THR A 48 -0.31 0.67 8.36
CA THR A 48 -0.59 -0.72 8.73
C THR A 48 0.20 -1.00 10.01
N THR A 49 -0.51 -1.39 11.07
CA THR A 49 0.03 -1.83 12.34
C THR A 49 -0.30 -3.31 12.52
N ALA A 50 0.68 -4.20 12.65
CA ALA A 50 0.35 -5.52 13.19
C ALA A 50 -0.38 -5.35 14.56
N GLY A 51 -1.66 -5.74 14.68
CA GLY A 51 -2.56 -5.48 15.84
C GLY A 51 -4.09 -5.35 15.56
N ILE A 52 -4.95 -5.61 16.57
CA ILE A 52 -6.44 -5.84 16.49
C ILE A 52 -7.31 -4.65 15.99
N SER A 53 -8.35 -4.90 15.17
CA SER A 53 -9.54 -4.05 15.03
C SER A 53 -10.86 -4.84 14.91
N PHE A 54 -12.02 -4.23 15.19
CA PHE A 54 -13.36 -4.81 15.00
C PHE A 54 -14.20 -3.93 14.07
N GLY A 55 -14.55 -4.48 12.90
CA GLY A 55 -15.24 -3.77 11.83
C GLY A 55 -14.28 -2.96 10.95
N THR A 56 -14.39 -3.09 9.63
CA THR A 56 -13.61 -2.29 8.68
C THR A 56 -14.12 -0.87 8.69
N LYS A 57 -13.41 0.01 9.40
CA LYS A 57 -13.49 1.45 9.15
C LYS A 57 -12.47 1.76 8.07
N GLY A 58 -12.90 2.40 6.97
CA GLY A 58 -11.96 2.96 5.99
C GLY A 58 -10.96 3.90 6.68
N THR A 59 -9.94 4.34 5.96
CA THR A 59 -8.93 5.29 6.46
C THR A 59 -9.56 6.60 7.01
N GLY A 60 -10.83 6.86 6.67
CA GLY A 60 -11.56 8.08 7.02
C GLY A 60 -11.23 9.24 6.10
N TYR A 61 -10.39 9.02 5.09
CA TYR A 61 -10.12 10.00 4.05
C TYR A 61 -11.35 10.21 3.17
N THR A 62 -11.53 11.45 2.75
CA THR A 62 -12.59 11.84 1.82
C THR A 62 -11.97 12.48 0.58
N GLY A 63 -12.74 12.55 -0.49
CA GLY A 63 -12.34 13.22 -1.72
C GLY A 63 -12.57 12.40 -2.97
N TYR A 64 -12.22 12.98 -4.12
CA TYR A 64 -12.39 12.39 -5.43
C TYR A 64 -11.36 11.28 -5.70
N LEU A 65 -10.12 11.45 -5.25
CA LEU A 65 -9.10 10.42 -5.24
C LEU A 65 -8.70 10.14 -3.79
N ARG A 66 -8.81 8.89 -3.32
CA ARG A 66 -8.49 8.56 -1.94
C ARG A 66 -7.99 7.15 -1.70
N LEU A 67 -7.10 7.02 -0.73
CA LEU A 67 -6.68 5.75 -0.17
C LEU A 67 -7.77 5.31 0.79
N GLN A 68 -8.62 4.39 0.35
CA GLN A 68 -9.84 4.04 1.07
C GLN A 68 -9.57 3.03 2.18
N TYR A 69 -8.72 2.05 1.91
CA TYR A 69 -8.43 0.97 2.85
C TYR A 69 -6.98 0.54 2.74
N VAL A 70 -6.37 0.24 3.86
CA VAL A 70 -5.12 -0.52 3.98
C VAL A 70 -5.34 -1.58 5.06
N PRO A 71 -4.67 -2.74 5.01
CA PRO A 71 -4.76 -3.70 6.09
C PRO A 71 -4.36 -3.00 7.38
N ASN A 72 -5.17 -3.12 8.42
CA ASN A 72 -4.80 -2.69 9.76
C ASN A 72 -3.64 -3.58 10.20
N THR A 73 -3.83 -4.90 10.21
CA THR A 73 -2.85 -5.87 10.72
C THR A 73 -2.46 -6.96 9.73
N LEU A 74 -1.16 -7.30 9.77
CA LEU A 74 -0.58 -8.53 9.25
C LEU A 74 -0.04 -9.32 10.44
N ASP A 75 -0.65 -10.48 10.73
CA ASP A 75 -0.35 -11.32 11.89
C ASP A 75 0.44 -12.55 11.45
N PHE A 76 1.67 -12.65 11.97
CA PHE A 76 2.61 -13.72 11.64
C PHE A 76 2.62 -14.86 12.65
N GLY A 77 1.71 -14.85 13.65
CA GLY A 77 1.53 -15.94 14.61
C GLY A 77 2.47 -15.90 15.82
N ASP A 78 2.23 -16.83 16.74
CA ASP A 78 3.05 -17.11 17.93
C ASP A 78 3.88 -18.36 17.67
N HIS A 79 5.19 -18.27 17.87
CA HIS A 79 6.16 -19.31 17.54
C HIS A 79 7.00 -19.69 18.75
N MET A 80 7.37 -20.97 18.85
CA MET A 80 8.08 -21.48 20.02
C MET A 80 9.50 -20.90 20.14
N LEU A 81 10.27 -20.93 19.05
CA LEU A 81 11.66 -20.47 18.98
C LEU A 81 11.98 -19.97 17.57
N PHE A 82 12.98 -19.11 17.44
CA PHE A 82 13.50 -18.80 16.11
C PHE A 82 14.45 -19.92 15.62
N ASP A 83 14.14 -20.49 14.46
CA ASP A 83 15.01 -21.42 13.74
C ASP A 83 15.55 -20.75 12.47
N ALA A 84 16.86 -20.53 12.44
CA ALA A 84 17.52 -19.91 11.29
C ALA A 84 17.44 -20.75 10.00
N ALA A 85 17.15 -22.06 10.09
CA ALA A 85 16.89 -22.90 8.91
C ALA A 85 15.51 -22.67 8.30
N HIS A 86 14.58 -22.09 9.08
CA HIS A 86 13.20 -21.78 8.68
C HIS A 86 12.86 -20.31 9.01
N PRO A 87 13.50 -19.35 8.33
CA PRO A 87 13.44 -17.92 8.69
C PRO A 87 12.15 -17.20 8.31
N ASP A 88 11.25 -17.86 7.58
CA ASP A 88 10.09 -17.27 6.93
C ASP A 88 8.81 -17.56 7.71
N PHE A 89 7.98 -16.54 7.88
CA PHE A 89 6.69 -16.61 8.55
C PHE A 89 5.63 -15.99 7.66
N THR A 90 4.49 -16.65 7.50
CA THR A 90 3.39 -16.18 6.66
C THR A 90 2.36 -15.40 7.47
N ALA A 91 1.60 -14.50 6.84
CA ALA A 91 0.49 -13.82 7.47
C ALA A 91 -0.70 -14.75 7.82
N ASN A 92 -0.58 -16.05 7.55
CA ASN A 92 -1.46 -17.10 8.11
C ASN A 92 -1.11 -17.48 9.56
N GLY A 93 0.01 -16.98 10.10
CA GLY A 93 0.52 -17.42 11.40
C GLY A 93 1.39 -18.67 11.35
N LEU A 94 1.92 -19.04 10.18
CA LEU A 94 2.68 -20.27 9.98
C LEU A 94 4.15 -20.00 9.66
N ASN A 95 5.04 -20.76 10.28
CA ASN A 95 6.46 -20.84 9.93
C ASN A 95 6.63 -21.73 8.69
N VAL A 96 7.29 -21.20 7.68
CA VAL A 96 7.46 -21.89 6.39
C VAL A 96 8.51 -22.97 6.51
N GLY A 97 8.15 -24.18 6.07
CA GLY A 97 9.06 -25.33 6.03
C GLY A 97 9.12 -26.13 7.33
N THR A 98 8.43 -25.72 8.39
CA THR A 98 8.27 -26.51 9.61
C THR A 98 6.96 -26.17 10.34
N ASP A 99 6.22 -27.20 10.74
CA ASP A 99 4.99 -27.04 11.55
C ASP A 99 5.27 -27.12 13.05
N THR A 100 6.40 -27.70 13.46
CA THR A 100 6.75 -27.94 14.85
C THR A 100 7.03 -26.67 15.64
N ASN A 101 7.27 -25.56 14.96
CA ASN A 101 7.54 -24.27 15.58
C ASN A 101 6.28 -23.43 15.82
N ASN A 102 5.16 -23.78 15.17
CA ASN A 102 3.91 -23.03 15.27
C ASN A 102 3.26 -23.30 16.63
N ALA A 103 3.21 -22.29 17.51
CA ALA A 103 2.50 -22.41 18.77
C ALA A 103 1.02 -22.03 18.62
N LYS A 104 0.74 -20.88 17.97
CA LYS A 104 -0.61 -20.39 17.68
C LYS A 104 -0.65 -19.54 16.41
N LEU A 105 -1.81 -19.47 15.77
CA LEU A 105 -1.99 -18.74 14.50
C LEU A 105 -1.98 -17.22 14.65
N GLY A 106 -2.26 -16.68 15.83
CA GLY A 106 -2.14 -15.24 16.14
C GLY A 106 -1.13 -14.96 17.26
N TYR A 107 -0.52 -13.77 17.24
CA TYR A 107 0.55 -13.37 18.20
C TYR A 107 0.05 -12.74 19.53
N GLU A 108 -1.24 -12.36 19.61
CA GLU A 108 -1.82 -11.67 20.78
C GLU A 108 -3.09 -12.38 21.30
N GLY A 109 -3.12 -12.68 22.61
CA GLY A 109 -4.33 -13.08 23.35
C GLY A 109 -4.02 -13.61 24.78
N ASN A 110 -4.74 -13.11 25.79
CA ASN A 110 -4.60 -13.55 27.18
C ASN A 110 -5.62 -14.65 27.52
N GLY A 111 -5.12 -15.86 27.77
CA GLY A 111 -5.89 -16.93 28.42
C GLY A 111 -6.80 -17.75 27.52
N SER A 112 -6.46 -19.05 27.41
CA SER A 112 -7.32 -20.18 27.01
C SER A 112 -8.05 -20.10 25.65
N THR A 113 -7.71 -21.07 24.79
CA THR A 113 -8.34 -21.48 23.52
C THR A 113 -8.24 -20.49 22.35
N ASP A 114 -7.40 -20.89 21.39
CA ASP A 114 -7.36 -20.51 19.98
C ASP A 114 -7.15 -19.01 19.70
N GLN A 115 -5.89 -18.55 19.81
CA GLN A 115 -5.52 -17.24 19.26
C GLN A 115 -5.70 -17.29 17.74
N THR A 116 -6.83 -16.76 17.29
CA THR A 116 -7.16 -16.58 15.88
C THR A 116 -6.22 -15.57 15.25
N ASN A 117 -5.71 -15.90 14.07
CA ASN A 117 -4.93 -14.98 13.25
C ASN A 117 -5.72 -13.69 12.97
N LYS A 118 -5.08 -12.53 13.17
CA LYS A 118 -5.68 -11.19 13.04
C LYS A 118 -5.36 -10.48 11.73
N THR A 119 -4.76 -11.17 10.76
CA THR A 119 -4.59 -10.60 9.43
C THR A 119 -5.96 -10.28 8.84
N ASP A 120 -6.13 -9.05 8.37
CA ASP A 120 -7.41 -8.60 7.81
C ASP A 120 -7.87 -9.50 6.65
N ILE A 121 -9.18 -9.76 6.60
CA ILE A 121 -9.80 -10.68 5.64
C ILE A 121 -10.75 -9.93 4.74
N PHE A 122 -10.51 -9.98 3.43
CA PHE A 122 -11.45 -9.44 2.45
C PHE A 122 -12.76 -10.22 2.51
N ASN A 123 -13.85 -9.51 2.82
CA ASN A 123 -15.20 -10.06 2.83
C ASN A 123 -16.18 -8.97 2.43
N ASN A 124 -16.48 -8.89 1.14
CA ASN A 124 -17.32 -7.84 0.60
C ASN A 124 -18.17 -8.35 -0.58
N LYS A 125 -19.37 -7.80 -0.76
CA LYS A 125 -20.33 -8.23 -1.79
C LYS A 125 -20.34 -7.35 -3.05
N ALA A 126 -19.43 -6.39 -3.14
CA ALA A 126 -19.32 -5.50 -4.29
C ALA A 126 -19.07 -6.31 -5.56
N LYS A 127 -19.83 -5.98 -6.60
CA LYS A 127 -19.79 -6.68 -7.87
C LYS A 127 -18.38 -6.67 -8.48
N GLY A 128 -17.92 -7.81 -8.97
CA GLY A 128 -16.62 -7.96 -9.63
C GLY A 128 -15.44 -8.25 -8.68
N LEU A 129 -15.70 -8.37 -7.37
CA LEU A 129 -14.71 -8.73 -6.34
C LEU A 129 -14.96 -10.12 -5.74
N GLU A 130 -15.88 -10.90 -6.32
CA GLU A 130 -16.34 -12.16 -5.74
C GLU A 130 -15.22 -13.20 -5.62
N SER A 131 -14.20 -13.14 -6.48
CA SER A 131 -13.05 -14.04 -6.44
C SER A 131 -12.11 -13.80 -5.24
N LEU A 132 -12.19 -12.64 -4.58
CA LEU A 132 -11.41 -12.34 -3.37
C LEU A 132 -12.10 -12.80 -2.10
N ASN A 133 -13.39 -13.13 -2.16
CA ASN A 133 -14.11 -13.62 -1.00
C ASN A 133 -13.69 -15.04 -0.66
N THR A 134 -13.65 -15.32 0.64
CA THR A 134 -13.40 -16.65 1.16
C THR A 134 -14.49 -17.63 0.71
N THR A 135 -14.08 -18.77 0.15
CA THR A 135 -15.00 -19.82 -0.32
C THR A 135 -15.17 -20.99 0.67
N GLY A 136 -14.68 -20.85 1.90
CA GLY A 136 -14.70 -21.91 2.92
C GLY A 136 -15.29 -21.48 4.26
N SER A 137 -15.85 -22.43 5.00
CA SER A 137 -16.21 -22.27 6.42
C SER A 137 -15.05 -22.77 7.29
N GLY A 138 -14.58 -21.94 8.24
CA GLY A 138 -13.60 -22.35 9.25
C GLY A 138 -12.24 -21.67 9.12
N GLU A 139 -11.34 -22.01 10.03
CA GLU A 139 -9.97 -21.51 10.20
C GLU A 139 -9.04 -21.81 9.00
N ASP A 140 -9.58 -22.16 7.84
CA ASP A 140 -8.80 -22.41 6.62
C ASP A 140 -8.38 -21.06 6.01
N ILE A 141 -7.21 -20.59 6.46
CA ILE A 141 -6.68 -19.24 6.18
C ILE A 141 -6.10 -19.14 4.75
N ALA A 142 -5.86 -20.28 4.08
CA ALA A 142 -5.18 -20.34 2.78
C ALA A 142 -5.88 -19.59 1.64
N ASN A 143 -7.18 -19.29 1.77
CA ASN A 143 -7.97 -18.56 0.77
C ASN A 143 -8.44 -17.18 1.24
N LYS A 144 -7.76 -16.59 2.23
CA LYS A 144 -8.05 -15.26 2.74
C LYS A 144 -7.09 -14.24 2.16
N HIS A 145 -7.62 -13.06 1.86
CA HIS A 145 -6.84 -11.97 1.30
C HIS A 145 -6.76 -10.79 2.26
N ALA A 146 -5.55 -10.26 2.44
CA ALA A 146 -5.36 -8.89 2.90
C ALA A 146 -5.36 -7.98 1.66
N TRP A 147 -5.86 -6.74 1.78
CA TRP A 147 -6.03 -5.89 0.60
C TRP A 147 -5.83 -4.40 0.90
N VAL A 148 -5.57 -3.65 -0.16
CA VAL A 148 -5.55 -2.19 -0.20
C VAL A 148 -6.57 -1.72 -1.24
N THR A 149 -7.30 -0.65 -0.92
CA THR A 149 -8.30 -0.07 -1.83
C THR A 149 -7.96 1.38 -2.14
N VAL A 150 -7.94 1.73 -3.43
CA VAL A 150 -7.90 3.11 -3.91
C VAL A 150 -9.23 3.41 -4.59
N VAL A 151 -9.89 4.50 -4.21
CA VAL A 151 -11.10 4.98 -4.87
C VAL A 151 -10.74 6.18 -5.74
N ASP A 152 -11.11 6.10 -7.02
CA ASP A 152 -10.95 7.17 -8.00
C ASP A 152 -12.29 7.52 -8.65
N LYS A 153 -12.76 8.72 -8.31
CA LYS A 153 -13.93 9.39 -8.87
C LYS A 153 -13.62 10.81 -9.31
N GLN A 154 -12.38 11.08 -9.73
CA GLN A 154 -11.94 12.42 -10.18
C GLN A 154 -12.84 12.97 -11.29
N HIS A 155 -13.40 12.12 -12.16
CA HIS A 155 -14.38 12.54 -13.16
C HIS A 155 -15.60 13.30 -12.61
N MET A 156 -15.98 13.06 -11.37
CA MET A 156 -17.11 13.75 -10.73
C MET A 156 -16.80 15.21 -10.41
N ALA A 157 -15.53 15.58 -10.27
CA ALA A 157 -15.12 16.96 -10.02
C ALA A 157 -15.48 17.90 -11.18
N SER A 158 -15.68 17.39 -12.40
CA SER A 158 -16.18 18.18 -13.54
C SER A 158 -17.52 18.89 -13.27
N LYS A 159 -18.26 18.46 -12.25
CA LYS A 159 -19.54 19.05 -11.81
C LYS A 159 -19.38 19.99 -10.60
N ASP A 160 -18.18 20.14 -10.07
CA ASP A 160 -17.84 20.96 -8.91
C ASP A 160 -16.90 22.10 -9.34
N THR A 161 -17.48 23.28 -9.55
CA THR A 161 -16.75 24.48 -9.97
C THR A 161 -15.63 24.88 -9.01
N ALA A 162 -15.77 24.61 -7.70
CA ALA A 162 -14.74 24.94 -6.73
C ALA A 162 -13.53 24.01 -6.88
N ALA A 163 -13.78 22.71 -7.04
CA ALA A 163 -12.73 21.74 -7.29
C ALA A 163 -12.01 22.00 -8.61
N THR A 164 -12.73 22.31 -9.70
CA THR A 164 -12.10 22.60 -10.99
C THR A 164 -11.28 23.88 -10.96
N THR A 165 -11.76 24.92 -10.27
CA THR A 165 -11.00 26.16 -10.07
C THR A 165 -9.74 25.93 -9.24
N ALA A 166 -9.78 24.99 -8.29
CA ALA A 166 -8.65 24.61 -7.47
C ALA A 166 -7.64 23.68 -8.17
N GLY A 167 -7.87 23.34 -9.45
CA GLY A 167 -6.94 22.59 -10.28
C GLY A 167 -7.29 21.13 -10.51
N ASN A 168 -8.52 20.69 -10.20
CA ASN A 168 -9.01 19.37 -10.59
C ASN A 168 -9.52 19.40 -12.05
N ASP A 169 -9.00 18.56 -12.93
CA ASP A 169 -9.42 18.58 -14.35
C ASP A 169 -10.65 17.72 -14.66
N GLY A 170 -11.19 16.98 -13.67
CA GLY A 170 -12.34 16.12 -13.87
C GLY A 170 -12.04 14.88 -14.70
N VAL A 171 -10.82 14.36 -14.64
CA VAL A 171 -10.41 13.13 -15.35
C VAL A 171 -9.83 12.11 -14.35
N ASN A 172 -10.20 10.84 -14.49
CA ASN A 172 -9.68 9.76 -13.63
C ASN A 172 -8.23 9.41 -13.99
N GLY A 173 -7.54 8.75 -13.07
CA GLY A 173 -6.17 8.29 -13.22
C GLY A 173 -5.13 9.24 -12.62
N ASP A 174 -3.90 9.12 -13.13
CA ASP A 174 -2.73 9.91 -12.73
C ASP A 174 -2.45 9.89 -11.22
N TRP A 175 -2.40 8.69 -10.67
CA TRP A 175 -2.03 8.44 -9.29
C TRP A 175 -1.03 7.29 -9.13
N THR A 176 -0.30 7.31 -8.01
CA THR A 176 0.66 6.29 -7.60
C THR A 176 0.36 5.83 -6.18
N LEU A 177 0.21 4.51 -6.01
CA LEU A 177 0.16 3.83 -4.73
C LEU A 177 1.55 3.28 -4.40
N SER A 178 2.05 3.60 -3.21
CA SER A 178 3.34 3.12 -2.72
C SER A 178 3.27 2.68 -1.26
N VAL A 179 4.27 1.90 -0.84
CA VAL A 179 4.42 1.45 0.55
C VAL A 179 5.87 1.59 0.99
N ALA A 180 6.09 1.94 2.25
CA ALA A 180 7.41 2.01 2.85
C ALA A 180 7.38 1.50 4.29
N SER A 181 8.52 1.02 4.79
CA SER A 181 8.72 0.78 6.22
C SER A 181 8.75 2.13 6.97
N LYS A 182 7.95 2.23 8.02
CA LYS A 182 7.95 3.36 8.96
C LYS A 182 9.03 3.19 10.02
N ASP A 183 9.26 1.96 10.46
CA ASP A 183 10.24 1.59 11.47
C ASP A 183 10.82 0.18 11.24
N GLN A 184 11.82 -0.15 12.06
CA GLN A 184 12.44 -1.48 12.05
C GLN A 184 11.55 -2.49 12.78
N LEU A 185 11.74 -3.77 12.48
CA LEU A 185 11.18 -4.84 13.29
C LEU A 185 11.78 -4.81 14.69
N LYS A 186 10.96 -4.51 15.70
CA LYS A 186 11.43 -4.30 17.08
C LYS A 186 10.55 -4.99 18.10
N THR A 187 11.15 -5.41 19.20
CA THR A 187 10.38 -5.81 20.40
C THR A 187 9.82 -4.61 21.14
N SER A 188 8.82 -4.85 21.98
CA SER A 188 8.35 -3.87 22.99
C SER A 188 9.46 -3.37 23.93
N GLY A 189 10.55 -4.13 24.07
CA GLY A 189 11.79 -3.74 24.76
C GLY A 189 12.81 -2.97 23.91
N ASN A 190 12.43 -2.52 22.69
CA ASN A 190 13.26 -1.80 21.71
C ASN A 190 14.46 -2.59 21.12
N LYS A 191 14.50 -3.92 21.24
CA LYS A 191 15.50 -4.74 20.54
C LYS A 191 15.11 -4.84 19.07
N SER A 192 16.01 -4.44 18.18
CA SER A 192 15.75 -4.37 16.74
C SER A 192 16.36 -5.56 16.01
N ILE A 193 15.60 -6.16 15.08
CA ILE A 193 16.10 -7.16 14.15
C ILE A 193 16.52 -6.43 12.87
N GLN A 194 17.82 -6.42 12.59
CA GLN A 194 18.33 -5.82 11.36
C GLN A 194 18.14 -6.77 10.18
N GLY A 195 17.82 -6.20 9.01
CA GLY A 195 17.69 -6.96 7.77
C GLY A 195 16.42 -7.78 7.65
N ALA A 196 15.45 -7.61 8.55
CA ALA A 196 14.12 -8.20 8.39
C ALA A 196 13.44 -7.64 7.13
N VAL A 197 12.77 -8.51 6.39
CA VAL A 197 12.11 -8.16 5.12
C VAL A 197 10.67 -8.62 5.17
N LEU A 198 9.76 -7.76 4.74
CA LEU A 198 8.38 -8.13 4.46
C LEU A 198 8.20 -8.25 2.95
N SER A 199 7.74 -9.39 2.46
CA SER A 199 7.52 -9.65 1.04
C SER A 199 6.07 -10.00 0.75
N PHE A 200 5.62 -9.62 -0.44
CA PHE A 200 4.28 -9.84 -0.96
C PHE A 200 4.40 -10.45 -2.35
N ALA A 201 3.67 -11.53 -2.58
CA ALA A 201 3.69 -12.29 -3.83
C ALA A 201 2.28 -12.43 -4.44
N GLY A 202 2.21 -12.59 -5.77
CA GLY A 202 0.98 -12.89 -6.48
C GLY A 202 -0.12 -11.85 -6.27
N THR A 203 0.18 -10.58 -6.54
CA THR A 203 -0.77 -9.48 -6.37
C THR A 203 -1.99 -9.68 -7.27
N GLU A 204 -3.16 -9.87 -6.67
CA GLU A 204 -4.44 -9.88 -7.39
C GLU A 204 -4.95 -8.45 -7.52
N SER A 205 -5.28 -8.03 -8.74
CA SER A 205 -5.80 -6.68 -9.02
C SER A 205 -7.16 -6.73 -9.68
N LEU A 206 -8.14 -6.23 -8.96
CA LEU A 206 -9.52 -6.12 -9.40
C LEU A 206 -9.98 -4.67 -9.32
N ASN A 207 -11.04 -4.37 -10.06
CA ASN A 207 -11.65 -3.06 -10.09
C ASN A 207 -13.16 -3.25 -10.00
N THR A 208 -13.84 -2.41 -9.23
CA THR A 208 -15.30 -2.39 -9.14
C THR A 208 -15.85 -0.98 -9.31
N GLN A 209 -16.98 -0.88 -10.00
CA GLN A 209 -17.80 0.34 -10.02
C GLN A 209 -18.87 0.36 -8.92
N ASP A 210 -19.05 -0.76 -8.21
CA ASP A 210 -19.96 -0.89 -7.07
C ASP A 210 -19.29 -0.37 -5.79
N VAL A 211 -18.78 0.86 -5.87
CA VAL A 211 -17.92 1.46 -4.84
C VAL A 211 -18.66 1.62 -3.53
N TYR A 212 -19.94 2.02 -3.55
CA TYR A 212 -20.72 2.15 -2.32
C TYR A 212 -20.87 0.81 -1.57
N THR A 213 -21.10 -0.31 -2.27
CA THR A 213 -21.14 -1.63 -1.62
C THR A 213 -19.79 -2.03 -1.05
N LEU A 214 -18.69 -1.59 -1.69
CA LEU A 214 -17.33 -1.83 -1.21
C LEU A 214 -17.01 -1.00 0.04
N THR A 215 -17.36 0.28 0.04
CA THR A 215 -16.93 1.24 1.06
C THR A 215 -17.92 1.39 2.21
N ASP A 216 -19.21 1.22 1.95
CA ASP A 216 -20.32 1.56 2.85
C ASP A 216 -20.29 3.04 3.31
N GLU A 217 -19.74 3.93 2.48
CA GLU A 217 -19.59 5.34 2.80
C GLU A 217 -20.57 6.22 2.03
N ASP A 218 -21.32 7.08 2.73
CA ASP A 218 -22.32 7.99 2.16
C ASP A 218 -21.75 8.88 1.04
N VAL A 219 -20.44 9.19 1.07
CA VAL A 219 -19.78 9.99 0.03
C VAL A 219 -19.74 9.29 -1.34
N ASP A 220 -19.98 7.97 -1.40
CA ASP A 220 -20.07 7.19 -2.63
C ASP A 220 -21.51 6.78 -2.96
N ALA A 221 -22.48 7.06 -2.08
CA ALA A 221 -23.87 6.74 -2.31
C ALA A 221 -24.40 7.50 -3.54
N GLY A 222 -24.99 6.76 -4.49
CA GLY A 222 -25.57 7.35 -5.71
C GLY A 222 -24.55 7.90 -6.71
N ALA A 223 -23.24 7.73 -6.48
CA ALA A 223 -22.21 8.06 -7.45
C ALA A 223 -22.37 7.16 -8.70
N LYS A 224 -22.35 7.79 -9.88
CA LYS A 224 -22.36 7.09 -11.17
C LYS A 224 -20.95 7.10 -11.72
N TYR A 225 -20.21 6.05 -11.42
CA TYR A 225 -18.89 5.86 -11.98
C TYR A 225 -19.02 5.52 -13.46
N VAL A 226 -18.23 6.20 -14.28
CA VAL A 226 -18.20 5.94 -15.72
C VAL A 226 -17.20 4.81 -15.95
N GLU A 227 -17.72 3.65 -16.35
CA GLU A 227 -16.90 2.55 -16.85
C GLU A 227 -15.95 3.08 -17.92
N PRO A 228 -14.63 2.90 -17.76
CA PRO A 228 -13.70 3.37 -18.76
C PRO A 228 -13.95 2.62 -20.08
N THR A 229 -13.94 3.36 -21.19
CA THR A 229 -14.39 2.89 -22.51
C THR A 229 -13.45 1.89 -23.17
N THR A 230 -12.31 1.57 -22.56
CA THR A 230 -11.25 0.73 -23.13
C THR A 230 -11.02 -0.51 -22.26
N ALA A 231 -10.96 -1.70 -22.88
CA ALA A 231 -10.52 -2.90 -22.19
C ALA A 231 -9.06 -2.74 -21.73
N GLY A 232 -8.79 -2.82 -20.42
CA GLY A 232 -7.46 -2.59 -19.85
C GLY A 232 -7.33 -1.34 -18.97
N SER A 233 -8.41 -0.59 -18.76
CA SER A 233 -8.43 0.63 -17.94
C SER A 233 -8.40 0.43 -16.42
N LYS A 234 -7.89 -0.71 -15.94
CA LYS A 234 -7.57 -0.90 -14.51
C LYS A 234 -6.26 -0.19 -14.20
N ALA A 235 -6.03 0.13 -12.93
CA ALA A 235 -4.69 0.52 -12.51
C ALA A 235 -3.65 -0.55 -12.89
N VAL A 236 -2.49 -0.11 -13.34
CA VAL A 236 -1.37 -0.99 -13.68
C VAL A 236 -0.59 -1.31 -12.40
N VAL A 237 -0.59 -2.58 -12.01
CA VAL A 237 0.29 -3.08 -10.94
C VAL A 237 1.73 -3.07 -11.46
N LYS A 238 2.64 -2.45 -10.70
CA LYS A 238 4.08 -2.47 -10.99
C LYS A 238 4.70 -3.66 -10.26
N GLY A 239 5.48 -4.47 -10.97
CA GLY A 239 6.14 -5.65 -10.36
C GLY A 239 5.19 -6.81 -10.08
N LEU A 240 4.19 -7.02 -10.94
CA LEU A 240 3.05 -7.95 -10.87
C LEU A 240 3.23 -9.25 -10.07
N ASP A 241 4.43 -9.84 -10.07
CA ASP A 241 4.66 -11.09 -9.38
C ASP A 241 5.02 -10.90 -7.91
N ASN A 242 5.90 -9.95 -7.52
CA ASN A 242 6.42 -9.84 -6.16
C ASN A 242 6.99 -8.44 -5.83
N PHE A 243 6.83 -7.98 -4.59
CA PHE A 243 7.59 -6.85 -4.03
C PHE A 243 8.02 -7.12 -2.59
N SER A 244 9.03 -6.39 -2.13
CA SER A 244 9.56 -6.50 -0.77
C SER A 244 9.87 -5.14 -0.16
N VAL A 245 9.64 -5.03 1.15
CA VAL A 245 9.94 -3.85 1.98
C VAL A 245 10.95 -4.27 3.04
N ASN A 246 12.12 -3.64 3.03
CA ASN A 246 13.07 -3.78 4.14
C ASN A 246 12.49 -3.09 5.38
N LEU A 247 12.43 -3.80 6.50
CA LEU A 247 11.97 -3.27 7.78
C LEU A 247 13.15 -2.59 8.48
N ASP A 248 13.68 -1.54 7.86
CA ASP A 248 14.87 -0.81 8.31
C ASP A 248 14.55 0.63 8.78
N GLY A 249 13.30 1.09 8.60
CA GLY A 249 12.87 2.46 8.89
C GLY A 249 13.39 3.51 7.91
N ALA A 250 14.02 3.10 6.80
CA ALA A 250 14.63 4.01 5.82
C ALA A 250 13.59 4.75 4.96
N LYS A 251 12.28 4.46 5.14
CA LYS A 251 11.15 5.08 4.41
C LYS A 251 11.29 5.06 2.89
N THR A 252 12.04 4.09 2.35
CA THR A 252 12.18 3.93 0.90
C THR A 252 10.87 3.42 0.33
N GLN A 253 10.25 4.21 -0.54
CA GLN A 253 8.97 3.89 -1.15
C GLN A 253 9.12 2.82 -2.24
N GLN A 254 8.34 1.76 -2.12
CA GLN A 254 8.12 0.77 -3.16
C GLN A 254 6.81 1.11 -3.87
N VAL A 255 6.86 1.32 -5.18
CA VAL A 255 5.68 1.59 -6.00
C VAL A 255 4.94 0.27 -6.24
N ILE A 256 3.67 0.23 -5.86
CA ILE A 256 2.82 -0.96 -5.95
C ILE A 256 1.94 -0.89 -7.19
N ALA A 257 1.32 0.26 -7.43
CA ALA A 257 0.43 0.45 -8.57
C ALA A 257 0.43 1.90 -9.05
N THR A 258 0.14 2.06 -10.33
CA THR A 258 -0.04 3.36 -10.97
C THR A 258 -1.27 3.32 -11.86
N ALA A 259 -2.13 4.34 -11.82
CA ALA A 259 -3.11 4.56 -12.86
C ALA A 259 -2.63 5.70 -13.77
N ALA A 260 -2.72 5.48 -15.08
CA ALA A 260 -2.52 6.52 -16.08
C ALA A 260 -3.82 7.30 -16.28
N THR A 261 -3.75 8.46 -16.93
CA THR A 261 -4.93 9.22 -17.38
C THR A 261 -5.99 8.31 -18.01
N ASP A 262 -7.26 8.55 -17.68
CA ASP A 262 -8.44 7.79 -18.16
C ASP A 262 -8.48 6.31 -17.73
N THR A 263 -7.76 5.95 -16.66
CA THR A 263 -7.77 4.61 -16.06
C THR A 263 -8.08 4.66 -14.56
N GLY A 264 -8.44 3.52 -13.97
CA GLY A 264 -8.64 3.37 -12.53
C GLY A 264 -9.97 3.89 -11.98
N ALA A 265 -10.89 4.32 -12.84
CA ALA A 265 -12.22 4.78 -12.40
C ALA A 265 -12.91 3.73 -11.51
N GLY A 266 -13.60 4.16 -10.46
CA GLY A 266 -14.24 3.26 -9.50
C GLY A 266 -13.35 3.01 -8.29
N ALA A 267 -13.24 1.74 -7.89
CA ALA A 267 -12.35 1.31 -6.82
C ALA A 267 -11.42 0.21 -7.31
N ASP A 268 -10.12 0.47 -7.29
CA ASP A 268 -9.07 -0.53 -7.53
C ASP A 268 -8.72 -1.21 -6.20
N VAL A 269 -8.77 -2.54 -6.20
CA VAL A 269 -8.47 -3.41 -5.07
C VAL A 269 -7.25 -4.25 -5.40
N PHE A 270 -6.21 -4.10 -4.58
CA PHE A 270 -4.98 -4.88 -4.64
C PHE A 270 -4.97 -5.83 -3.46
N ALA A 271 -4.95 -7.13 -3.74
CA ALA A 271 -5.14 -8.17 -2.75
C ALA A 271 -4.03 -9.21 -2.81
N TRP A 272 -3.68 -9.76 -1.65
CA TRP A 272 -2.69 -10.82 -1.51
C TRP A 272 -3.26 -11.89 -0.61
N LYS A 273 -3.14 -13.14 -1.04
CA LYS A 273 -3.40 -14.26 -0.14
C LYS A 273 -2.49 -14.17 1.06
N HIS A 274 -3.00 -14.47 2.25
CA HIS A 274 -2.22 -14.44 3.49
C HIS A 274 -0.95 -15.31 3.42
N GLU A 275 -0.98 -16.45 2.72
CA GLU A 275 0.19 -17.33 2.49
C GLU A 275 1.31 -16.67 1.65
N ASN A 276 0.95 -15.67 0.84
CA ASN A 276 1.86 -14.96 -0.05
C ASN A 276 2.46 -13.70 0.57
N ILE A 277 2.10 -13.40 1.83
CA ILE A 277 2.68 -12.31 2.61
C ILE A 277 3.65 -12.94 3.61
N LYS A 278 4.95 -12.67 3.47
CA LYS A 278 5.99 -13.30 4.29
C LYS A 278 6.88 -12.30 5.00
N LEU A 279 7.02 -12.48 6.30
CA LEU A 279 8.07 -11.88 7.12
C LEU A 279 9.27 -12.82 7.15
N THR A 280 10.41 -12.35 6.68
CA THR A 280 11.69 -13.07 6.70
C THR A 280 12.61 -12.43 7.74
N ILE A 281 13.06 -13.23 8.71
CA ILE A 281 14.09 -12.84 9.67
C ILE A 281 15.44 -13.39 9.17
N PRO A 282 16.47 -12.57 8.94
CA PRO A 282 17.73 -13.05 8.38
C PRO A 282 18.40 -14.09 9.30
N SER A 283 18.86 -15.19 8.71
CA SER A 283 19.50 -16.30 9.41
C SER A 283 20.77 -15.90 10.19
N GLU A 284 21.44 -14.83 9.75
CA GLU A 284 22.63 -14.27 10.40
C GLU A 284 22.31 -13.05 11.28
N SER A 285 21.05 -12.86 11.71
CA SER A 285 20.69 -11.67 12.49
C SER A 285 21.61 -11.54 13.72
N ASN A 286 22.19 -10.36 13.89
CA ASN A 286 23.17 -10.02 14.92
C ASN A 286 22.57 -9.90 16.34
N ALA A 287 21.26 -10.05 16.48
CA ALA A 287 20.55 -10.10 17.74
C ALA A 287 20.05 -11.54 17.95
N THR A 288 20.33 -12.13 19.11
CA THR A 288 19.61 -13.34 19.53
C THR A 288 18.12 -13.01 19.48
N VAL A 289 17.33 -13.71 18.65
CA VAL A 289 15.87 -13.57 18.66
C VAL A 289 15.39 -14.13 19.98
N GLU A 290 15.07 -13.24 20.91
CA GLU A 290 14.61 -13.57 22.25
C GLU A 290 13.08 -13.63 22.29
N ASN A 291 12.55 -14.29 23.32
CA ASN A 291 11.11 -14.33 23.59
C ASN A 291 10.55 -12.91 23.70
N GLY A 292 9.56 -12.60 22.88
CA GLY A 292 8.86 -11.32 22.89
C GLY A 292 8.03 -11.13 21.63
N THR A 293 7.16 -10.12 21.68
CA THR A 293 6.39 -9.67 20.51
C THR A 293 7.22 -8.70 19.70
N TYR A 294 7.35 -8.94 18.41
CA TYR A 294 8.07 -8.09 17.45
C TYR A 294 7.08 -7.43 16.50
N GLU A 295 7.18 -6.11 16.35
CA GLU A 295 6.28 -5.32 15.52
C GLU A 295 7.09 -4.42 14.58
N ALA A 296 6.52 -4.17 13.41
CA ALA A 296 6.96 -3.17 12.46
C ALA A 296 5.73 -2.54 11.81
N HIS A 297 5.87 -1.31 11.38
CA HIS A 297 4.79 -0.53 10.78
C HIS A 297 5.12 -0.20 9.33
N LEU A 298 4.11 -0.24 8.47
CA LEU A 298 4.20 0.21 7.09
C LEU A 298 3.40 1.49 6.93
N THR A 299 3.88 2.39 6.08
CA THR A 299 3.10 3.53 5.62
C THR A 299 2.77 3.34 4.15
N TRP A 300 1.48 3.28 3.84
CA TRP A 300 0.96 3.29 2.48
C TRP A 300 0.68 4.71 2.06
N THR A 301 1.14 5.11 0.89
CA THR A 301 0.98 6.47 0.38
C THR A 301 0.30 6.45 -0.97
N LEU A 302 -0.85 7.12 -1.06
CA LEU A 302 -1.48 7.49 -2.32
C LEU A 302 -1.10 8.94 -2.65
N SER A 303 -0.59 9.15 -3.86
CA SER A 303 -0.18 10.46 -4.36
C SER A 303 -0.70 10.68 -5.77
N ALA A 304 -1.03 11.93 -6.11
CA ALA A 304 -1.18 12.32 -7.51
C ALA A 304 0.23 12.35 -8.14
N VAL A 305 0.37 11.83 -9.36
CA VAL A 305 1.66 11.62 -10.05
C VAL A 305 2.57 12.83 -9.89
N ALA A 306 3.81 12.59 -9.44
CA ALA A 306 4.85 13.59 -9.28
C ALA A 306 5.56 13.90 -10.61
#